data_AF-A0A920UGP6-F1
#
_entry.id   AF-A0A920UGP6-F1
#
_cell.length_a   1.000
_cell.length_b   1.000
_cell.length_c   1.000
_cell.angle_alpha   90.00
_cell.angle_beta   90.00
_cell.angle_gamma   90.00
#
_symmetry.space_group_name_H-M   'P 1'
#
loop_
_entity.id
_entity.type
_entity.pdbx_description
1 polymer ?
#
loop_
_entity_poly.entity_id
_entity_poly.type
_entity_poly.pdbx_seq_one_letter_code
_entity_poly.pdbx_strand_id
1 'polypeptide(L)'
;METKQELFDEVKADMRYDHQLYGCYECGICVAACPSARFYDFSPRVFAQVMAREGVDTFYELLNDSVWDCSSVFPVLVAQGRIIRVE
;
A
#
# COMPACT_ATOMS: atom_id res chain seq x y z
N MET A 1 -1.20 -9.16 16.89
CA MET A 1 -1.72 -7.79 17.02
C MET A 1 -0.56 -6.80 16.92
N GLU A 2 0.45 -6.92 17.79
CA GLU A 2 1.65 -6.05 17.81
C GLU A 2 2.33 -5.92 16.44
N THR A 3 2.61 -7.03 15.75
CA THR A 3 3.26 -7.03 14.43
C THR A 3 2.45 -6.33 13.33
N LYS A 4 1.11 -6.34 13.37
CA LYS A 4 0.30 -5.67 12.33
C LYS A 4 0.41 -4.15 12.44
N GLN A 5 0.36 -3.66 13.69
CA GLN A 5 0.45 -2.23 13.98
C GLN A 5 1.84 -1.70 13.65
N GLU A 6 2.90 -2.44 13.99
CA GLU A 6 4.28 -2.06 13.70
C GLU A 6 4.52 -1.84 12.20
N LEU A 7 4.04 -2.77 11.36
CA LEU A 7 4.17 -2.65 9.89
C LEU A 7 3.34 -1.49 9.34
N PHE A 8 2.16 -1.26 9.91
CA PHE A 8 1.31 -0.13 9.53
C PHE A 8 2.00 1.21 9.86
N ASP A 9 2.60 1.30 11.05
CA ASP A 9 3.32 2.49 11.51
C ASP A 9 4.60 2.71 10.71
N GLU A 10 5.30 1.64 10.27
CA GLU A 10 6.45 1.73 9.36
C GLU A 10 6.07 2.41 8.04
N VAL A 11 4.92 2.06 7.47
CA VAL A 11 4.41 2.70 6.24
C VAL A 11 4.04 4.16 6.49
N LYS A 12 3.43 4.49 7.64
CA LYS A 12 3.12 5.89 8.01
C LYS A 12 4.35 6.73 8.26
N ALA A 13 5.44 6.13 8.73
CA ALA A 13 6.70 6.82 9.00
C ALA A 13 7.42 7.25 7.72
N ASP A 14 6.97 6.80 6.54
CA ASP A 14 7.55 7.24 5.28
C ASP A 14 7.30 8.74 5.03
N MET A 15 8.35 9.47 4.67
CA MET A 15 8.28 10.91 4.42
C MET A 15 7.33 11.31 3.27
N ARG A 16 6.97 10.36 2.40
CA ARG A 16 6.07 10.59 1.26
C ARG A 16 4.64 10.24 1.60
N TYR A 17 4.38 9.60 2.74
CA TYR A 17 3.07 9.12 3.16
C TYR A 17 2.02 10.22 3.06
N ASP A 18 2.25 11.35 3.74
CA ASP A 18 1.32 12.47 3.75
C ASP A 18 1.06 13.03 2.34
N HIS A 19 2.11 13.27 1.55
CA HIS A 19 1.94 13.81 0.21
C HIS A 19 1.14 12.86 -0.69
N GLN A 20 1.46 11.57 -0.66
CA GLN A 20 0.80 10.59 -1.54
C GLN A 20 -0.63 10.29 -1.08
N LEU A 21 -0.87 10.25 0.22
CA LEU A 21 -2.19 9.95 0.78
C LEU A 21 -3.13 11.15 0.67
N TYR A 22 -2.71 12.34 1.14
CA TYR A 22 -3.52 13.56 1.03
C TYR A 22 -3.64 14.06 -0.41
N GLY A 23 -2.75 13.63 -1.31
CA GLY A 23 -2.87 13.86 -2.74
C GLY A 23 -3.89 12.95 -3.44
N CYS A 24 -4.42 11.93 -2.78
CA CYS A 24 -5.42 11.03 -3.36
C CYS A 24 -6.82 11.68 -3.34
N TYR A 25 -7.41 11.86 -4.51
CA TYR A 25 -8.80 12.31 -4.70
C TYR A 25 -9.61 11.32 -5.55
N GLU A 26 -9.26 10.04 -5.47
CA GLU A 26 -10.00 8.91 -6.07
C GLU A 26 -10.10 8.90 -7.61
N CYS A 27 -9.22 9.65 -8.31
CA CYS A 27 -9.25 9.75 -9.78
C CYS A 27 -8.91 8.46 -10.55
N GLY A 28 -8.26 7.49 -9.90
CA GLY A 28 -7.95 6.19 -10.51
C GLY A 28 -6.80 6.16 -11.50
N ILE A 29 -6.06 7.27 -11.67
CA ILE A 29 -4.87 7.33 -12.54
C ILE A 29 -3.84 6.25 -12.14
N CYS A 30 -3.65 6.02 -10.84
CA CYS A 30 -2.76 4.98 -10.33
C CYS A 30 -3.16 3.56 -10.77
N VAL A 31 -4.46 3.27 -10.89
CA VAL A 31 -4.97 1.98 -11.37
C VAL A 31 -4.81 1.87 -12.88
N ALA A 32 -5.14 2.93 -13.62
CA ALA A 32 -5.02 2.95 -15.08
C ALA A 32 -3.56 2.83 -15.56
N ALA A 33 -2.61 3.42 -14.82
CA ALA A 33 -1.19 3.36 -15.13
C ALA A 33 -0.50 2.06 -14.68
N CYS A 34 -1.11 1.31 -13.77
CA CYS A 34 -0.48 0.12 -13.19
C CYS A 34 -0.67 -1.10 -14.12
N PRO A 35 0.42 -1.72 -14.61
CA PRO A 35 0.31 -2.94 -15.40
C PRO A 35 -0.21 -4.11 -14.56
N SER A 36 0.19 -4.24 -13.30
CA SER A 36 -0.28 -5.31 -12.42
C SER A 36 -1.79 -5.27 -12.20
N ALA A 37 -2.37 -4.07 -12.03
CA ALA A 37 -3.81 -3.92 -11.84
C ALA A 37 -4.66 -4.34 -13.04
N ARG A 38 -4.02 -4.55 -14.20
CA ARG A 38 -4.70 -5.08 -15.40
C ARG A 38 -4.77 -6.60 -15.42
N PHE A 39 -3.81 -7.28 -14.78
CA PHE A 39 -3.63 -8.72 -14.90
C PHE A 39 -3.91 -9.49 -13.60
N TYR A 40 -3.90 -8.80 -12.45
CA TYR A 40 -4.07 -9.38 -11.13
C TYR A 40 -5.17 -8.67 -10.34
N ASP A 41 -5.65 -9.31 -9.27
CA ASP A 41 -6.58 -8.70 -8.31
C ASP A 41 -5.84 -7.80 -7.31
N PHE A 42 -5.08 -6.86 -7.87
CA PHE A 42 -4.30 -5.87 -7.15
C PHE A 42 -4.75 -4.48 -7.57
N SER A 43 -5.17 -3.68 -6.59
CA SER A 43 -5.54 -2.29 -6.83
C SER A 43 -4.76 -1.37 -5.91
N PRO A 44 -3.85 -0.55 -6.46
CA PRO A 44 -3.09 0.38 -5.62
C PRO A 44 -3.95 1.45 -4.94
N ARG A 45 -5.11 1.76 -5.53
CA ARG A 45 -6.09 2.68 -4.94
C ARG A 45 -6.75 2.08 -3.71
N VAL A 46 -7.01 0.77 -3.69
CA VAL A 46 -7.61 0.11 -2.52
C VAL A 46 -6.65 0.19 -1.34
N PHE A 47 -5.34 -0.01 -1.56
CA PHE A 47 -4.33 0.23 -0.53
C PHE A 47 -4.37 1.66 0.01
N ALA A 48 -4.39 2.67 -0.86
CA ALA A 48 -4.47 4.07 -0.43
C ALA A 48 -5.74 4.35 0.39
N GLN A 49 -6.89 3.81 0.00
CA GLN A 49 -8.14 3.94 0.75
C GLN A 49 -8.08 3.29 2.13
N VAL A 50 -7.46 2.11 2.24
CA VAL A 50 -7.31 1.41 3.52
C VAL A 50 -6.36 2.17 4.44
N MET A 51 -5.25 2.69 3.92
CA MET A 51 -4.34 3.55 4.68
C MET A 51 -5.04 4.82 5.17
N ALA A 52 -5.84 5.47 4.32
CA ALA A 52 -6.59 6.69 4.67
C ALA A 52 -7.66 6.47 5.75
N ARG A 53 -8.20 5.25 5.85
CA ARG A 53 -9.19 4.86 6.88
C ARG A 53 -8.55 4.31 8.15
N GLU A 54 -7.22 4.24 8.19
CA GLU A 54 -6.46 3.61 9.28
C GLU A 54 -6.88 2.15 9.55
N GLY A 55 -7.23 1.42 8.49
CA GLY A 55 -7.70 0.04 8.57
C GLY A 55 -6.56 -0.97 8.70
N VAL A 56 -5.94 -1.08 9.88
CA VAL A 56 -4.76 -1.92 10.14
C VAL A 56 -4.96 -3.41 9.78
N ASP A 57 -6.11 -3.99 10.13
CA ASP A 57 -6.38 -5.40 9.83
C ASP A 57 -6.52 -5.64 8.33
N THR A 58 -7.31 -4.81 7.63
CA THR A 58 -7.48 -4.89 6.18
C THR A 58 -6.18 -4.58 5.44
N PHE A 59 -5.37 -3.66 5.96
CA PHE A 59 -4.05 -3.38 5.41
C PHE A 59 -3.19 -4.65 5.43
N TYR A 60 -3.19 -5.36 6.57
CA TYR A 60 -2.41 -6.58 6.73
C TYR A 60 -2.92 -7.75 5.87
N GLU A 61 -4.23 -7.85 5.66
CA GLU A 61 -4.82 -8.80 4.70
C GLU A 61 -4.34 -8.52 3.28
N LEU A 62 -4.47 -7.27 2.82
CA LEU A 62 -4.00 -6.86 1.49
C LEU A 62 -2.48 -7.02 1.34
N LEU A 63 -1.72 -6.75 2.40
CA LEU A 63 -0.27 -6.94 2.44
C LEU A 63 0.12 -8.41 2.24
N ASN A 64 -0.65 -9.37 2.76
CA ASN A 64 -0.36 -10.78 2.56
C ASN A 64 -0.87 -11.30 1.21
N ASP A 65 -2.06 -10.87 0.79
CA ASP A 65 -2.75 -11.50 -0.34
C ASP A 65 -2.45 -10.83 -1.69
N SER A 66 -2.33 -9.49 -1.72
CA SER A 66 -2.35 -8.73 -2.99
C SER A 66 -1.09 -7.92 -3.25
N VAL A 67 -0.30 -7.56 -2.22
CA VAL A 67 0.87 -6.67 -2.43
C VAL A 67 1.92 -7.30 -3.35
N TRP A 68 2.02 -8.63 -3.34
CA TRP A 68 3.03 -9.39 -4.07
C TRP A 68 2.79 -9.44 -5.59
N ASP A 69 1.58 -9.13 -6.04
CA ASP A 69 1.25 -8.97 -7.45
C ASP A 69 1.77 -7.63 -8.02
N CYS A 70 2.22 -6.73 -7.15
CA CYS A 70 2.78 -5.44 -7.53
C CYS A 70 4.18 -5.61 -8.14
N SER A 71 4.26 -5.51 -9.47
CA SER A 71 5.52 -5.58 -10.24
C SER A 71 6.40 -4.34 -10.10
N SER A 72 5.80 -3.23 -9.65
CA SER A 72 6.45 -1.94 -9.43
C SER A 72 6.06 -1.45 -8.05
N VAL A 73 6.91 -1.82 -7.07
CA VAL A 73 7.16 -1.10 -5.82
C VAL A 73 6.34 0.19 -5.70
N PHE A 74 5.21 0.11 -5.00
CA PHE A 74 4.45 1.32 -4.67
C PHE A 74 5.35 2.24 -3.86
N PRO A 75 5.54 3.52 -4.24
CA PRO A 75 6.63 4.33 -3.71
C PRO A 75 6.54 4.64 -2.21
N VAL A 76 5.41 4.36 -1.55
CA VAL A 76 5.22 4.42 -0.08
C VAL A 76 5.52 3.08 0.61
N LEU A 77 5.28 1.93 -0.01
CA LEU A 77 5.50 0.60 0.61
C LEU A 77 6.97 0.16 0.63
N VAL A 78 7.86 0.84 -0.09
CA VAL A 78 9.27 0.43 -0.26
C VAL A 78 10.25 1.58 -0.05
N ALA A 79 9.79 2.73 0.42
CA ALA A 79 10.67 3.89 0.58
C ALA A 79 11.78 3.70 1.63
N GLN A 80 11.79 2.60 2.40
CA GLN A 80 12.90 2.21 3.26
C GLN A 80 13.81 1.07 2.72
N GLY A 81 13.69 0.67 1.44
CA GLY A 81 14.59 -0.35 0.87
C GLY A 81 14.53 -1.74 1.54
N ARG A 82 13.61 -1.93 2.49
CA ARG A 82 13.18 -3.22 3.00
C ARG A 82 11.92 -3.61 2.25
N ILE A 83 11.99 -4.75 1.56
CA ILE A 83 10.79 -5.50 1.23
C ILE A 83 10.21 -5.88 2.59
N ILE A 84 9.05 -5.32 2.95
CA ILE A 84 8.33 -5.67 4.16
C ILE A 84 7.88 -7.12 4.01
N ARG A 85 8.78 -8.06 4.31
CA ARG A 85 8.52 -9.49 4.20
C ARG A 85 7.82 -9.88 5.49
N VAL A 86 6.51 -10.09 5.37
CA VAL A 86 5.69 -10.65 6.43
C VAL A 86 6.08 -12.13 6.55
N GLU A 87 7.02 -12.44 7.45
CA GLU A 87 7.32 -13.81 7.88
C GLU A 87 6.90 -13.99 9.34
#